data_AF-A0A257N3T0-F1
#
_entry.id   AF-A0A257N3T0-F1
#
_cell.length_a   1.000
_cell.length_b   1.000
_cell.length_c   1.000
_cell.angle_alpha   90.00
_cell.angle_beta   90.00
_cell.angle_gamma   90.00
#
_symmetry.space_group_name_H-M   'P 1'
#
loop_
_entity.id
_entity.type
_entity.pdbx_description
1 polymer ?
#
loop_
_entity_poly.entity_id
_entity_poly.type
_entity_poly.pdbx_seq_one_letter_code
_entity_poly.pdbx_strand_id
1 'polypeptide(L)'
;MLNNSDSANQQKDAKLSIHQVLHWLQEDNLISAGDYEKCLHYGSISKSQNKHPLNVLIECGVTDQTQFGKPFTLEELTRWLAKKIDLPYYYIDPLKIDVAAVTLIYSHAYASNYKILPIRVSKEEVVIATAEPFVRSWEIDLAKIQSGQIKRVFANPDEITRYLGEFYAFAKSLKGATDNSTSKTGSNIYNFEQLIELGKASDLDANNQHIVNLVNWLLQYAFDLRASDIHIEPRRKQGHVRFRIDGILHNVYQLPAAIMGAVMSRLKILGRMNIIEKRLPQDGRIKTQSAQKKEIELRLSTMPTAFG
;
A
#
# COMPACT_ATOMS: atom_id res chain seq x y z
N MET A 1 12.26 -27.14 -40.06
CA MET A 1 11.35 -26.74 -38.96
C MET A 1 12.08 -25.71 -38.12
N LEU A 2 11.97 -24.43 -38.46
CA LEU A 2 12.56 -23.33 -37.70
C LEU A 2 11.59 -22.13 -37.74
N ASN A 3 11.37 -21.57 -36.55
CA ASN A 3 10.83 -20.26 -36.23
C ASN A 3 9.35 -19.98 -36.52
N ASN A 4 8.51 -20.29 -35.52
CA ASN A 4 7.18 -19.71 -35.33
C ASN A 4 7.11 -18.84 -34.06
N SER A 5 8.25 -18.35 -33.55
CA SER A 5 8.36 -17.61 -32.29
C SER A 5 8.48 -16.09 -32.43
N ASP A 6 8.46 -15.54 -33.65
CA ASP A 6 8.68 -14.09 -33.88
C ASP A 6 7.41 -13.25 -34.02
N SER A 7 6.21 -13.84 -33.88
CA SER A 7 4.94 -13.13 -34.08
C SER A 7 4.40 -12.41 -32.83
N ALA A 8 4.95 -12.68 -31.64
CA ALA A 8 4.43 -12.14 -30.37
C ALA A 8 5.00 -10.76 -29.99
N ASN A 9 5.96 -10.22 -30.77
CA ASN A 9 6.81 -9.10 -30.32
C ASN A 9 6.57 -7.76 -31.06
N GLN A 10 5.42 -7.59 -31.71
CA GLN A 10 5.04 -6.33 -32.40
C GLN A 10 3.81 -5.65 -31.80
N GLN A 11 3.57 -5.79 -30.50
CA GLN A 11 2.58 -4.96 -29.85
C GLN A 11 3.19 -3.58 -29.59
N LYS A 12 2.68 -2.55 -30.30
CA LYS A 12 3.13 -1.16 -30.13
C LYS A 12 3.09 -0.77 -28.66
N ASP A 13 4.10 -0.02 -28.23
CA ASP A 13 4.18 0.61 -26.90
C ASP A 13 3.00 1.58 -26.73
N ALA A 14 1.91 1.08 -26.15
CA ALA A 14 0.64 1.78 -26.10
C ALA A 14 -0.13 1.38 -24.85
N LYS A 15 -0.94 2.31 -24.33
CA LYS A 15 -1.84 2.03 -23.21
C LYS A 15 -2.89 1.00 -23.61
N LEU A 16 -3.37 0.25 -22.62
CA LEU A 16 -4.47 -0.66 -22.79
C LEU A 16 -5.71 0.10 -23.28
N SER A 17 -6.35 -0.38 -24.34
CA SER A 17 -7.58 0.21 -24.87
C SER A 17 -8.80 -0.53 -24.35
N ILE A 18 -9.83 0.22 -23.92
CA ILE A 18 -11.11 -0.40 -23.56
C ILE A 18 -11.72 -1.22 -24.69
N HIS A 19 -11.53 -0.81 -25.95
CA HIS A 19 -12.06 -1.55 -27.10
C HIS A 19 -11.42 -2.95 -27.18
N GLN A 20 -10.12 -3.02 -26.91
CA GLN A 20 -9.36 -4.27 -26.93
C GLN A 20 -9.78 -5.20 -25.79
N VAL A 21 -9.96 -4.64 -24.58
CA VAL A 21 -10.41 -5.42 -23.42
C VAL A 21 -11.84 -5.94 -23.63
N LEU A 22 -12.75 -5.11 -24.12
CA LEU A 22 -14.13 -5.51 -24.43
C LEU A 22 -14.19 -6.60 -25.49
N HIS A 23 -13.39 -6.47 -26.55
CA HIS A 23 -13.29 -7.49 -27.60
C HIS A 23 -12.85 -8.83 -27.03
N TRP A 24 -11.82 -8.84 -26.18
CA TRP A 24 -11.34 -10.05 -25.52
C TRP A 24 -12.36 -10.66 -24.56
N LEU A 25 -13.09 -9.85 -23.79
CA LEU A 25 -14.15 -10.33 -22.91
C LEU A 25 -15.29 -10.98 -23.72
N GLN A 26 -15.62 -10.42 -24.88
CA GLN A 26 -16.63 -10.97 -25.78
C GLN A 26 -16.17 -12.27 -26.44
N GLU A 27 -14.93 -12.33 -26.93
CA GLU A 27 -14.32 -13.55 -27.48
C GLU A 27 -14.30 -14.70 -26.46
N ASP A 28 -14.05 -14.38 -25.19
CA ASP A 28 -14.05 -15.35 -24.10
C ASP A 28 -15.47 -15.71 -23.60
N ASN A 29 -16.52 -15.15 -24.22
CA ASN A 29 -17.94 -15.31 -23.85
C ASN A 29 -18.25 -14.94 -22.39
N LEU A 30 -17.55 -13.94 -21.86
CA LEU A 30 -17.72 -13.48 -20.47
C LEU A 30 -18.80 -12.40 -20.33
N ILE A 31 -19.09 -11.65 -21.39
CA ILE A 31 -19.99 -10.49 -21.38
C ILE A 31 -21.05 -10.58 -22.49
N SER A 32 -22.18 -9.87 -22.30
CA SER A 32 -23.22 -9.77 -23.33
C SER A 32 -22.89 -8.78 -24.44
N ALA A 33 -23.51 -8.95 -25.60
CA ALA A 33 -23.49 -7.93 -26.65
C ALA A 33 -24.06 -6.59 -26.14
N GLY A 34 -25.07 -6.63 -25.26
CA GLY A 34 -25.62 -5.43 -24.61
C GLY A 34 -24.62 -4.74 -23.69
N ASP A 35 -23.89 -5.51 -22.86
CA ASP A 35 -22.83 -4.97 -21.99
C ASP A 35 -21.66 -4.44 -22.80
N TYR A 36 -21.30 -5.11 -23.91
CA TYR A 36 -20.27 -4.65 -24.83
C TYR A 36 -20.60 -3.25 -25.36
N GLU A 37 -21.78 -3.06 -25.95
CA GLU A 37 -22.21 -1.77 -26.50
C GLU A 37 -22.32 -0.68 -25.42
N LYS A 38 -22.90 -1.03 -24.27
CA LYS A 38 -23.04 -0.12 -23.12
C LYS A 38 -21.69 0.39 -22.63
N CYS A 39 -20.75 -0.51 -22.39
CA CYS A 39 -19.42 -0.16 -21.88
C CYS A 39 -18.55 0.52 -22.94
N LEU A 40 -18.73 0.20 -24.22
CA LEU A 40 -18.07 0.91 -25.33
C LEU A 40 -18.53 2.36 -25.38
N HIS A 41 -19.85 2.60 -25.30
CA HIS A 41 -20.41 3.95 -25.26
C HIS A 41 -19.91 4.72 -24.03
N TYR A 42 -19.96 4.11 -22.84
CA TYR A 42 -19.46 4.70 -21.61
C TYR A 42 -17.96 5.06 -21.70
N GLY A 43 -17.14 4.15 -22.24
CA GLY A 43 -15.72 4.39 -22.44
C GLY A 43 -15.40 5.52 -23.41
N SER A 44 -16.24 5.75 -24.42
CA SER A 44 -16.08 6.88 -25.35
C SER A 44 -16.22 8.24 -24.65
N ILE A 45 -17.13 8.33 -23.67
CA ILE A 45 -17.40 9.54 -22.87
C ILE A 45 -16.30 9.72 -21.80
N SER A 46 -15.89 8.61 -21.17
CA SER A 46 -14.89 8.59 -20.10
C SER A 46 -13.45 8.74 -20.57
N LYS A 47 -13.18 8.79 -21.88
CA LYS A 47 -11.84 9.06 -22.46
C LYS A 47 -11.19 10.33 -21.91
N SER A 48 -11.99 11.32 -21.51
CA SER A 48 -11.52 12.58 -20.91
C SER A 48 -10.89 12.41 -19.52
N GLN A 49 -11.19 11.31 -18.81
CA GLN A 49 -10.79 11.13 -17.41
C GLN A 49 -9.49 10.30 -17.23
N ASN A 50 -8.86 9.84 -18.34
CA ASN A 50 -7.63 9.04 -18.31
C ASN A 50 -7.67 7.85 -17.31
N LYS A 51 -8.87 7.27 -17.14
CA LYS A 51 -9.11 6.12 -16.28
C LYS A 51 -8.59 4.85 -16.96
N HIS A 52 -8.11 3.91 -16.15
CA HIS A 52 -7.69 2.62 -16.65
C HIS A 52 -8.91 1.83 -17.19
N PRO A 53 -8.81 1.11 -18.32
CA PRO A 53 -9.95 0.43 -18.93
C PRO A 53 -10.73 -0.49 -18.00
N LEU A 54 -10.05 -1.20 -17.11
CA LEU A 54 -10.72 -2.09 -16.15
C LEU A 54 -11.62 -1.31 -15.19
N ASN A 55 -11.20 -0.14 -14.70
CA ASN A 55 -12.05 0.70 -13.86
C ASN A 55 -13.29 1.19 -14.60
N VAL A 56 -13.13 1.55 -15.88
CA VAL A 56 -14.26 1.96 -16.73
C VAL A 56 -15.26 0.82 -16.89
N LEU A 57 -14.80 -0.43 -16.97
CA LEU A 57 -15.66 -1.61 -17.02
C LEU A 57 -16.44 -1.83 -15.72
N ILE A 58 -15.79 -1.62 -14.56
CA ILE A 58 -16.48 -1.69 -13.26
C ILE A 58 -17.54 -0.58 -13.16
N GLU A 59 -17.21 0.64 -13.57
CA GLU A 59 -18.14 1.78 -13.53
C GLU A 59 -19.31 1.64 -14.50
N CYS A 60 -19.13 1.04 -15.67
CA CYS A 60 -20.24 0.72 -16.57
C CYS A 60 -21.11 -0.43 -16.04
N GLY A 61 -20.70 -1.10 -14.97
CA GLY A 61 -21.41 -2.22 -14.36
C GLY A 61 -21.45 -3.43 -15.27
N VAL A 62 -20.32 -3.80 -15.87
CA VAL A 62 -20.20 -5.01 -16.68
C VAL A 62 -20.49 -6.26 -15.82
N THR A 63 -21.23 -7.22 -16.37
CA THR A 63 -21.64 -8.43 -15.66
C THR A 63 -21.06 -9.68 -16.30
N ASP A 64 -20.78 -10.68 -15.45
CA ASP A 64 -20.27 -11.99 -15.85
C ASP A 64 -21.45 -12.92 -16.21
N GLN A 65 -21.56 -13.24 -17.50
CA GLN A 65 -22.59 -14.16 -17.98
C GLN A 65 -22.43 -15.58 -17.44
N THR A 66 -21.20 -16.00 -17.18
CA THR A 66 -20.91 -17.35 -16.68
C THR A 66 -21.29 -17.52 -15.22
N GLN A 67 -21.45 -16.40 -14.51
CA GLN A 67 -21.85 -16.34 -13.09
C GLN A 67 -23.22 -15.69 -12.90
N PHE A 68 -24.21 -16.07 -13.71
CA PHE A 68 -25.61 -15.62 -13.58
C PHE A 68 -25.77 -14.09 -13.57
N GLY A 69 -24.93 -13.34 -14.28
CA GLY A 69 -25.00 -11.88 -14.36
C GLY A 69 -24.48 -11.14 -13.12
N LYS A 70 -23.65 -11.80 -12.30
CA LYS A 70 -22.95 -11.13 -11.18
C LYS A 70 -22.03 -10.02 -11.74
N PRO A 71 -21.99 -8.82 -11.14
CA PRO A 71 -21.06 -7.79 -11.56
C PRO A 71 -19.61 -8.26 -11.33
N PHE A 72 -18.75 -7.98 -12.31
CA PHE A 72 -17.33 -8.23 -12.15
C PHE A 72 -16.74 -7.36 -11.04
N THR A 73 -15.81 -7.90 -10.27
CA THR A 73 -14.91 -7.13 -9.42
C THR A 73 -13.65 -6.73 -10.21
N LEU A 74 -13.02 -5.63 -9.80
CA LEU A 74 -11.76 -5.19 -10.43
C LEU A 74 -10.70 -6.31 -10.37
N GLU A 75 -10.67 -7.02 -9.24
CA GLU A 75 -9.75 -8.10 -8.96
C GLU A 75 -9.94 -9.31 -9.90
N GLU A 76 -11.20 -9.71 -10.16
CA GLU A 76 -11.53 -10.75 -11.12
C GLU A 76 -11.10 -10.36 -12.55
N LEU A 77 -11.37 -9.11 -12.96
CA LEU A 77 -10.96 -8.61 -14.29
C LEU A 77 -9.44 -8.50 -14.42
N THR A 78 -8.73 -8.06 -13.37
CA THR A 78 -7.27 -7.99 -13.37
C THR A 78 -6.66 -9.39 -13.53
N ARG A 79 -7.14 -10.38 -12.79
CA ARG A 79 -6.65 -11.76 -12.87
C ARG A 79 -6.98 -12.41 -14.22
N TRP A 80 -8.18 -12.19 -14.74
CA TRP A 80 -8.55 -12.65 -16.08
C TRP A 80 -7.64 -12.03 -17.15
N LEU A 81 -7.46 -10.71 -17.11
CA LEU A 81 -6.64 -10.01 -18.10
C LEU A 81 -5.19 -10.50 -18.05
N ALA A 82 -4.61 -10.66 -16.85
CA ALA A 82 -3.28 -11.23 -16.66
C ALA A 82 -3.11 -12.57 -17.38
N LYS A 83 -4.10 -13.46 -17.25
CA LYS A 83 -4.12 -14.75 -17.95
C LYS A 83 -4.26 -14.59 -19.47
N LYS A 84 -5.10 -13.66 -19.94
CA LYS A 84 -5.32 -13.40 -21.37
C LYS A 84 -4.06 -12.89 -22.07
N ILE A 85 -3.25 -12.08 -21.38
CA ILE A 85 -2.02 -11.47 -21.93
C ILE A 85 -0.73 -12.26 -21.59
N ASP A 86 -0.86 -13.41 -20.94
CA ASP A 86 0.25 -14.25 -20.48
C ASP A 86 1.29 -13.48 -19.62
N LEU A 87 0.80 -12.64 -18.70
CA LEU A 87 1.62 -11.91 -17.74
C LEU A 87 1.30 -12.39 -16.33
N PRO A 88 2.29 -12.73 -15.48
CA PRO A 88 2.03 -13.22 -14.13
C PRO A 88 1.25 -12.20 -13.31
N TYR A 89 0.14 -12.62 -12.72
CA TYR A 89 -0.62 -11.81 -11.78
C TYR A 89 0.10 -11.76 -10.42
N TYR A 90 0.14 -10.58 -9.80
CA TYR A 90 0.70 -10.38 -8.46
C TYR A 90 -0.25 -9.59 -7.58
N TYR A 91 -0.60 -10.17 -6.43
CA TYR A 91 -1.33 -9.49 -5.37
C TYR A 91 -0.36 -8.67 -4.51
N ILE A 92 -0.60 -7.37 -4.38
CA ILE A 92 0.32 -6.48 -3.67
C ILE A 92 0.10 -6.61 -2.16
N ASP A 93 0.99 -7.38 -1.53
CA ASP A 93 1.12 -7.44 -0.07
C ASP A 93 2.16 -6.39 0.38
N PRO A 94 1.73 -5.22 0.90
CA PRO A 94 2.65 -4.13 1.25
C PRO A 94 3.63 -4.53 2.36
N LEU A 95 3.31 -5.56 3.17
CA LEU A 95 4.17 -6.02 4.26
C LEU A 95 5.41 -6.75 3.78
N LYS A 96 5.46 -7.16 2.50
CA LYS A 96 6.59 -7.89 1.91
C LYS A 96 7.50 -6.99 1.07
N ILE A 97 7.20 -5.70 0.98
CA ILE A 97 7.90 -4.76 0.09
C ILE A 97 8.88 -3.91 0.90
N ASP A 98 10.15 -3.92 0.47
CA ASP A 98 11.15 -2.96 0.95
C ASP A 98 10.92 -1.60 0.29
N VAL A 99 10.18 -0.73 0.98
CA VAL A 99 9.75 0.58 0.48
C VAL A 99 10.95 1.49 0.16
N ALA A 100 12.02 1.43 0.94
CA ALA A 100 13.21 2.24 0.71
C ALA A 100 13.90 1.83 -0.59
N ALA A 101 14.10 0.53 -0.80
CA ALA A 101 14.74 0.01 -2.01
C ALA A 101 13.91 0.31 -3.28
N VAL A 102 12.59 0.13 -3.23
CA VAL A 102 11.71 0.31 -4.41
C VAL A 102 11.55 1.78 -4.82
N THR A 103 11.54 2.72 -3.86
CA THR A 103 11.35 4.15 -4.13
C THR A 103 12.62 4.86 -4.59
N LEU A 104 13.78 4.21 -4.51
CA LEU A 104 15.05 4.74 -5.01
C LEU A 104 15.26 4.54 -6.51
N ILE A 105 14.56 3.56 -7.12
CA ILE A 105 14.72 3.25 -8.55
C ILE A 105 14.16 4.37 -9.43
N TYR A 106 12.93 4.81 -9.14
CA TYR A 106 12.23 5.81 -9.93
C TYR A 106 11.74 6.95 -9.05
N SER A 107 11.50 8.12 -9.65
CA SER A 107 10.77 9.18 -8.98
C SER A 107 9.27 8.87 -8.93
N HIS A 108 8.56 9.43 -7.95
CA HIS A 108 7.10 9.29 -7.85
C HIS A 108 6.40 9.71 -9.15
N ALA A 109 6.84 10.81 -9.75
CA ALA A 109 6.25 11.32 -10.99
C ALA A 109 6.45 10.34 -12.16
N TYR A 110 7.64 9.73 -12.26
CA TYR A 110 7.94 8.74 -13.29
C TYR A 110 7.10 7.47 -13.11
N ALA A 111 7.11 6.89 -11.90
CA ALA A 111 6.34 5.70 -11.56
C ALA A 111 4.83 5.91 -11.74
N SER A 112 4.32 7.08 -11.35
CA SER A 112 2.90 7.47 -11.50
C SER A 112 2.48 7.69 -12.95
N ASN A 113 3.37 8.21 -13.80
CA ASN A 113 3.10 8.44 -15.21
C ASN A 113 2.98 7.11 -15.96
N TYR A 114 3.89 6.18 -15.68
CA TYR A 114 3.90 4.85 -16.29
C TYR A 114 2.98 3.84 -15.59
N LYS A 115 2.40 4.20 -14.44
CA LYS A 115 1.55 3.31 -13.62
C LYS A 115 2.28 2.00 -13.27
N ILE A 116 3.52 2.15 -12.83
CA ILE A 116 4.39 1.06 -12.43
C ILE A 116 4.80 1.20 -10.97
N LEU A 117 4.92 0.08 -10.28
CA LEU A 117 5.38 0.01 -8.89
C LEU A 117 6.47 -1.07 -8.78
N PRO A 118 7.72 -0.73 -8.44
CA PRO A 118 8.69 -1.73 -8.08
C PRO A 118 8.25 -2.42 -6.80
N ILE A 119 8.24 -3.75 -6.81
CA ILE A 119 7.79 -4.58 -5.67
C ILE A 119 8.93 -5.40 -5.07
N ARG A 120 10.02 -5.60 -5.82
CA ARG A 120 11.23 -6.27 -5.33
C ARG A 120 12.44 -5.76 -6.09
N VAL A 121 13.49 -5.44 -5.34
CA VAL A 121 14.74 -4.93 -5.89
C VAL A 121 15.88 -5.75 -5.32
N SER A 122 16.69 -6.32 -6.21
CA SER A 122 17.93 -7.01 -5.86
C SER A 122 18.99 -6.74 -6.94
N LYS A 123 20.23 -7.18 -6.70
CA LYS A 123 21.31 -7.09 -7.69
C LYS A 123 21.07 -7.97 -8.91
N GLU A 124 20.38 -9.09 -8.72
CA GLU A 124 20.17 -10.12 -9.74
C GLU A 124 18.87 -9.89 -10.53
N GLU A 125 17.82 -9.41 -9.86
CA GLU A 125 16.53 -9.16 -10.49
C GLU A 125 15.75 -8.00 -9.85
N VAL A 126 14.97 -7.32 -10.69
CA VAL A 126 14.01 -6.29 -10.30
C VAL A 126 12.63 -6.69 -10.79
N VAL A 127 11.67 -6.77 -9.89
CA VAL A 127 10.29 -7.10 -10.22
C VAL A 127 9.44 -5.83 -10.15
N ILE A 128 8.78 -5.51 -11.25
CA ILE A 128 7.92 -4.34 -11.40
C ILE A 128 6.47 -4.80 -11.63
N ALA A 129 5.56 -4.34 -10.77
CA ALA A 129 4.14 -4.44 -11.00
C ALA A 129 3.69 -3.31 -11.95
N THR A 130 2.92 -3.63 -12.97
CA THR A 130 2.39 -2.65 -13.94
C THR A 130 0.87 -2.72 -14.04
N ALA A 131 0.23 -1.57 -14.17
CA ALA A 131 -1.17 -1.46 -14.57
C ALA A 131 -1.31 -1.39 -16.10
N GLU A 132 -0.25 -1.04 -16.83
CA GLU A 132 -0.26 -0.88 -18.29
C GLU A 132 0.70 -1.91 -18.91
N PRO A 133 0.24 -3.12 -19.27
CA PRO A 133 1.12 -4.26 -19.59
C PRO A 133 1.85 -4.12 -20.92
N PHE A 134 1.32 -3.30 -21.83
CA PHE A 134 1.90 -3.04 -23.14
C PHE A 134 2.78 -1.79 -23.15
N VAL A 135 2.77 -0.99 -22.08
CA VAL A 135 3.70 0.13 -21.93
C VAL A 135 5.02 -0.39 -21.37
N ARG A 136 6.08 -0.37 -22.20
CA ARG A 136 7.41 -0.97 -21.94
C ARG A 136 8.56 0.01 -22.08
N SER A 137 8.32 1.24 -22.54
CA SER A 137 9.37 2.26 -22.71
C SER A 137 10.23 2.49 -21.46
N TRP A 138 9.64 2.35 -20.27
CA TRP A 138 10.34 2.47 -18.99
C TRP A 138 11.37 1.38 -18.72
N GLU A 139 11.26 0.21 -19.36
CA GLU A 139 12.21 -0.91 -19.19
C GLU A 139 13.61 -0.54 -19.70
N ILE A 140 13.67 0.23 -20.79
CA ILE A 140 14.93 0.72 -21.38
C ILE A 140 15.64 1.66 -20.40
N ASP A 141 14.89 2.50 -19.70
CA ASP A 141 15.44 3.40 -18.69
C ASP A 141 15.86 2.64 -17.42
N LEU A 142 15.11 1.60 -17.03
CA LEU A 142 15.51 0.73 -15.91
C LEU A 142 16.84 0.05 -16.16
N ALA A 143 17.02 -0.51 -17.37
CA ALA A 143 18.20 -1.27 -17.76
C ALA A 143 19.50 -0.42 -17.74
N LYS A 144 19.38 0.92 -17.83
CA LYS A 144 20.52 1.84 -17.69
C LYS A 144 20.94 2.04 -16.23
N ILE A 145 20.00 1.90 -15.29
CA ILE A 145 20.17 2.20 -13.87
C ILE A 145 20.50 0.93 -13.09
N GLN A 146 19.92 -0.20 -13.47
CA GLN A 146 20.07 -1.49 -12.80
C GLN A 146 20.54 -2.58 -13.77
N SER A 147 21.53 -3.37 -13.36
CA SER A 147 22.10 -4.47 -14.15
C SER A 147 21.39 -5.81 -14.02
N GLY A 148 20.38 -5.92 -13.15
CA GLY A 148 19.62 -7.15 -12.92
C GLY A 148 18.55 -7.43 -13.98
N GLN A 149 18.04 -8.67 -14.00
CA GLN A 149 16.93 -9.06 -14.87
C GLN A 149 15.65 -8.31 -14.50
N ILE A 150 15.00 -7.70 -15.49
CA ILE A 150 13.72 -7.02 -15.31
C ILE A 150 12.59 -8.05 -15.48
N LYS A 151 11.80 -8.26 -14.43
CA LYS A 151 10.59 -9.08 -14.46
C LYS A 151 9.36 -8.20 -14.28
N ARG A 152 8.32 -8.51 -15.05
CA ARG A 152 7.05 -7.78 -15.01
C ARG A 152 5.96 -8.66 -14.48
N VAL A 153 5.11 -8.07 -13.66
CA VAL A 153 3.89 -8.68 -13.17
C VAL A 153 2.72 -7.73 -13.36
N PHE A 154 1.54 -8.27 -13.60
CA PHE A 154 0.31 -7.49 -13.67
C PHE A 154 -0.32 -7.41 -12.29
N ALA A 155 -0.73 -6.22 -11.87
CA ALA A 155 -1.42 -6.04 -10.60
C ALA A 155 -2.61 -5.08 -10.75
N ASN A 156 -3.42 -5.04 -9.72
CA ASN A 156 -4.63 -4.24 -9.69
C ASN A 156 -4.30 -2.74 -9.86
N PRO A 157 -4.89 -2.03 -10.85
CA PRO A 157 -4.59 -0.62 -11.13
C PRO A 157 -4.82 0.31 -9.94
N ASP A 158 -5.83 0.03 -9.12
CA ASP A 158 -6.16 0.82 -7.93
C ASP A 158 -5.13 0.58 -6.82
N GLU A 159 -4.70 -0.67 -6.64
CA GLU A 159 -3.64 -1.01 -5.68
C GLU A 159 -2.32 -0.36 -6.07
N ILE A 160 -1.91 -0.41 -7.35
CA ILE A 160 -0.71 0.27 -7.83
C ILE A 160 -0.78 1.77 -7.53
N THR A 161 -1.90 2.42 -7.88
CA THR A 161 -2.07 3.86 -7.67
C THR A 161 -2.02 4.22 -6.19
N ARG A 162 -2.70 3.43 -5.34
CA ARG A 162 -2.72 3.60 -3.90
C ARG A 162 -1.34 3.43 -3.28
N TYR A 163 -0.69 2.30 -3.53
CA TYR A 163 0.61 1.99 -2.92
C TYR A 163 1.74 2.86 -3.45
N LEU A 164 1.66 3.36 -4.69
CA LEU A 164 2.57 4.41 -5.16
C LEU A 164 2.49 5.67 -4.30
N GLY A 165 1.27 6.14 -4.03
CA GLY A 165 1.07 7.29 -3.15
C GLY A 165 1.60 7.03 -1.73
N GLU A 166 1.24 5.89 -1.14
CA GLU A 166 1.64 5.51 0.22
C GLU A 166 3.17 5.35 0.34
N PHE A 167 3.81 4.63 -0.58
CA PHE A 167 5.24 4.32 -0.52
C PHE A 167 6.12 5.54 -0.79
N TYR A 168 5.77 6.37 -1.77
CA TYR A 168 6.56 7.58 -2.04
C TYR A 168 6.33 8.68 -1.00
N ALA A 169 5.13 8.77 -0.42
CA ALA A 169 4.91 9.63 0.75
C ALA A 169 5.83 9.20 1.90
N PHE A 170 5.90 7.90 2.18
CA PHE A 170 6.80 7.31 3.17
C PHE A 170 8.29 7.58 2.87
N ALA A 171 8.74 7.39 1.63
CA ALA A 171 10.13 7.63 1.25
C ALA A 171 10.51 9.13 1.28
N LYS A 172 9.58 10.02 0.93
CA LYS A 172 9.79 11.47 1.01
C LYS A 172 9.88 11.94 2.45
N SER A 173 9.05 11.41 3.34
CA SER A 173 9.18 11.72 4.76
C SER A 173 10.53 11.26 5.31
N LEU A 174 11.13 10.16 4.82
CA LEU A 174 12.46 9.69 5.25
C LEU A 174 13.57 10.69 4.87
N LYS A 175 13.53 11.24 3.64
CA LYS A 175 14.53 12.21 3.15
C LYS A 175 14.37 13.61 3.75
N GLY A 176 13.16 14.05 4.05
CA GLY A 176 12.89 15.38 4.62
C GLY A 176 13.36 15.58 6.08
N ALA A 177 13.92 14.55 6.71
CA ALA A 177 14.44 14.60 8.06
C ALA A 177 15.98 14.66 8.14
N THR A 178 16.68 14.58 7.00
CA THR A 178 18.14 14.77 6.91
C THR A 178 18.52 16.18 6.44
N ASP A 179 17.64 16.86 5.70
CA ASP A 179 17.86 18.24 5.23
C ASP A 179 16.81 19.19 5.84
N ASN A 180 17.32 20.13 6.64
CA ASN A 180 16.74 21.44 6.99
C ASN A 180 15.89 21.58 8.26
N SER A 181 16.53 22.24 9.25
CA SER A 181 15.93 23.39 9.94
C SER A 181 15.12 24.25 8.96
N THR A 182 13.99 24.79 9.39
CA THR A 182 13.10 25.74 8.68
C THR A 182 12.02 25.16 7.74
N SER A 183 10.90 24.80 8.38
CA SER A 183 9.59 25.43 8.17
C SER A 183 8.66 25.02 7.01
N LYS A 184 7.42 24.74 7.45
CA LYS A 184 6.08 24.90 6.83
C LYS A 184 5.47 23.77 5.98
N THR A 185 4.55 23.08 6.66
CA THR A 185 3.15 22.80 6.30
C THR A 185 2.87 22.04 5.00
N GLY A 186 2.50 20.76 5.17
CA GLY A 186 1.70 20.02 4.19
C GLY A 186 1.86 18.51 4.32
N SER A 187 0.78 17.84 4.73
CA SER A 187 0.56 16.38 4.68
C SER A 187 1.63 15.50 5.35
N ASN A 188 1.47 15.35 6.66
CA ASN A 188 2.33 14.54 7.53
C ASN A 188 1.87 13.07 7.57
N ILE A 189 2.64 12.17 6.94
CA ILE A 189 2.60 10.73 7.21
C ILE A 189 4.03 10.38 7.60
N TYR A 190 4.26 9.96 8.86
CA TYR A 190 5.59 9.87 9.45
C TYR A 190 6.19 8.45 9.43
N ASN A 191 7.43 8.41 8.96
CA ASN A 191 8.43 7.33 8.89
C ASN A 191 8.48 6.30 10.02
N PHE A 192 8.42 5.02 9.64
CA PHE A 192 8.66 3.85 10.50
C PHE A 192 10.14 3.45 10.59
N GLU A 193 10.91 3.69 9.53
CA GLU A 193 12.32 3.27 9.41
C GLU A 193 13.27 4.15 10.24
N GLN A 194 12.95 5.45 10.39
CA GLN A 194 13.63 6.34 11.32
C GLN A 194 13.47 5.93 12.79
N LEU A 195 12.37 5.28 13.17
CA LEU A 195 12.20 4.76 14.54
C LEU A 195 13.15 3.60 14.82
N ILE A 196 13.53 2.83 13.79
CA ILE A 196 14.46 1.70 13.88
C ILE A 196 15.92 2.19 13.92
N GLU A 197 16.25 3.27 13.19
CA GLU A 197 17.56 3.93 13.29
C GLU A 197 17.75 4.74 14.58
N LEU A 198 16.70 5.42 15.08
CA LEU A 198 16.68 6.02 16.42
C LEU A 198 16.79 4.96 17.53
N GLY A 199 16.36 3.72 17.25
CA GLY A 199 16.62 2.56 18.10
C GLY A 199 18.10 2.29 18.40
N LYS A 200 18.99 2.80 17.53
CA LYS A 200 20.46 2.69 17.63
C LYS A 200 21.12 4.01 18.07
N ALA A 201 20.41 5.14 17.99
CA ALA A 201 20.86 6.42 18.52
C ALA A 201 20.48 6.54 20.02
N SER A 202 21.31 7.20 20.81
CA SER A 202 21.27 7.18 22.28
C SER A 202 20.09 7.90 22.96
N ASP A 203 19.03 8.30 22.22
CA ASP A 203 17.93 9.11 22.76
C ASP A 203 16.52 8.61 22.33
N LEU A 204 16.12 7.48 22.93
CA LEU A 204 14.78 6.90 22.83
C LEU A 204 13.86 7.38 23.97
N ASP A 205 13.62 8.69 24.05
CA ASP A 205 12.68 9.27 25.01
C ASP A 205 11.21 9.12 24.53
N ALA A 206 10.28 8.94 25.47
CA ALA A 206 8.84 8.93 25.19
C ALA A 206 8.31 10.27 24.64
N ASN A 207 9.04 11.37 24.87
CA ASN A 207 8.76 12.68 24.31
C ASN A 207 9.48 12.94 22.98
N ASN A 208 10.29 11.98 22.50
CA ASN A 208 10.89 12.07 21.18
C ASN A 208 9.76 12.24 20.14
N GLN A 209 9.89 13.26 19.28
CA GLN A 209 8.86 13.64 18.31
C GLN A 209 8.42 12.46 17.43
N HIS A 210 9.33 11.53 17.12
CA HIS A 210 9.03 10.35 16.32
C HIS A 210 8.12 9.36 17.06
N ILE A 211 8.33 9.16 18.36
CA ILE A 211 7.47 8.30 19.20
C ILE A 211 6.08 8.93 19.37
N VAL A 212 6.02 10.24 19.59
CA VAL A 212 4.76 10.99 19.67
C VAL A 212 3.96 10.81 18.38
N ASN A 213 4.61 10.99 17.23
CA ASN A 213 3.97 10.85 15.92
C ASN A 213 3.51 9.43 15.63
N LEU A 214 4.33 8.40 15.96
CA LEU A 214 3.96 6.99 15.81
C LEU A 214 2.69 6.65 16.60
N VAL A 215 2.64 7.05 17.86
CA VAL A 215 1.47 6.77 18.71
C VAL A 215 0.23 7.47 18.16
N ASN A 216 0.33 8.75 17.79
CA ASN A 216 -0.79 9.48 17.19
C ASN A 216 -1.28 8.81 15.90
N TRP A 217 -0.35 8.36 15.05
CA TRP A 217 -0.68 7.65 13.83
C TRP A 217 -1.36 6.31 14.10
N LEU A 218 -0.87 5.50 15.03
CA LEU A 218 -1.50 4.23 15.42
C LEU A 218 -2.94 4.43 15.90
N LEU A 219 -3.18 5.47 16.71
CA LEU A 219 -4.52 5.81 17.18
C LEU A 219 -5.45 6.25 16.05
N GLN A 220 -4.96 7.09 15.13
CA GLN A 220 -5.74 7.52 13.97
C GLN A 220 -6.03 6.36 13.01
N TYR A 221 -5.04 5.50 12.75
CA TYR A 221 -5.19 4.36 11.86
C TYR A 221 -6.19 3.33 12.40
N ALA A 222 -6.16 3.07 13.72
CA ALA A 222 -7.17 2.25 14.38
C ALA A 222 -8.58 2.86 14.23
N PHE A 223 -8.71 4.19 14.32
CA PHE A 223 -9.97 4.88 14.12
C PHE A 223 -10.47 4.77 12.66
N ASP A 224 -9.60 4.98 11.68
CA ASP A 224 -9.95 4.92 10.25
C ASP A 224 -10.42 3.52 9.85
N LEU A 225 -9.79 2.47 10.41
CA LEU A 225 -10.19 1.08 10.27
C LEU A 225 -11.37 0.67 11.15
N ARG A 226 -11.94 1.59 11.94
CA ARG A 226 -13.03 1.33 12.89
C ARG A 226 -12.71 0.18 13.86
N ALA A 227 -11.46 0.07 14.29
CA ALA A 227 -11.02 -0.94 15.25
C ALA A 227 -11.69 -0.70 16.62
N SER A 228 -12.21 -1.78 17.19
CA SER A 228 -12.81 -1.81 18.54
C SER A 228 -11.76 -1.80 19.65
N ASP A 229 -10.58 -2.39 19.42
CA ASP A 229 -9.48 -2.44 20.37
C ASP A 229 -8.12 -2.35 19.68
N ILE A 230 -7.15 -1.80 20.41
CA ILE A 230 -5.73 -1.76 20.05
C ILE A 230 -4.96 -2.54 21.10
N HIS A 231 -4.30 -3.62 20.68
CA HIS A 231 -3.46 -4.48 21.51
C HIS A 231 -2.00 -4.18 21.23
N ILE A 232 -1.23 -3.86 22.27
CA ILE A 232 0.20 -3.57 22.17
C ILE A 232 0.92 -4.55 23.09
N GLU A 233 1.62 -5.51 22.49
CA GLU A 233 2.17 -6.68 23.18
C GLU A 233 3.69 -6.70 23.07
N PRO A 234 4.42 -6.31 24.13
CA PRO A 234 5.86 -6.46 24.14
C PRO A 234 6.27 -7.94 24.14
N ARG A 235 7.29 -8.29 23.36
CA ARG A 235 7.94 -9.61 23.38
C ARG A 235 9.45 -9.44 23.35
N ARG A 236 10.16 -10.55 23.62
CA ARG A 236 11.62 -10.59 23.78
C ARG A 236 12.41 -9.94 22.63
N LYS A 237 11.99 -10.12 21.38
CA LYS A 237 12.71 -9.62 20.19
C LYS A 237 11.93 -8.53 19.46
N GLN A 238 10.63 -8.76 19.24
CA GLN A 238 9.75 -7.86 18.51
C GLN A 238 8.37 -7.88 19.17
N GLY A 239 7.87 -6.72 19.58
CA GLY A 239 6.50 -6.60 20.08
C GLY A 239 5.49 -6.52 18.93
N HIS A 240 4.25 -6.90 19.21
CA HIS A 240 3.17 -6.90 18.24
C HIS A 240 2.17 -5.79 18.53
N VAL A 241 1.65 -5.17 17.47
CA VAL A 241 0.49 -4.27 17.54
C VAL A 241 -0.63 -4.91 16.74
N ARG A 242 -1.73 -5.22 17.43
CA ARG A 242 -2.89 -5.90 16.83
C ARG A 242 -4.14 -5.07 16.99
N PHE A 243 -5.00 -5.03 15.98
CA PHE A 243 -6.29 -4.35 16.05
C PHE A 243 -7.40 -5.39 16.06
N ARG A 244 -8.46 -5.13 16.84
CA ARG A 244 -9.68 -5.92 16.77
C ARG A 244 -10.67 -5.21 15.85
N ILE A 245 -10.87 -5.75 14.65
CA ILE A 245 -11.76 -5.19 13.62
C ILE A 245 -12.87 -6.21 13.42
N ASP A 246 -14.13 -5.77 13.57
CA ASP A 246 -15.31 -6.63 13.44
C ASP A 246 -15.23 -7.93 14.27
N GLY A 247 -14.63 -7.84 15.47
CA GLY A 247 -14.47 -8.96 16.40
C GLY A 247 -13.23 -9.84 16.16
N ILE A 248 -12.50 -9.64 15.06
CA ILE A 248 -11.32 -10.45 14.69
C ILE A 248 -10.03 -9.68 14.99
N LEU A 249 -9.04 -10.37 15.56
CA LEU A 249 -7.71 -9.82 15.84
C LEU A 249 -6.82 -9.89 14.60
N HIS A 250 -6.40 -8.73 14.11
CA HIS A 250 -5.46 -8.59 12.99
C HIS A 250 -4.10 -8.12 13.50
N ASN A 251 -3.03 -8.79 13.08
CA ASN A 251 -1.67 -8.31 13.35
C ASN A 251 -1.34 -7.18 12.37
N VAL A 252 -1.13 -5.97 12.90
CA VAL A 252 -1.02 -4.75 12.09
C VAL A 252 0.43 -4.30 11.97
N TYR A 253 1.18 -4.33 13.09
CA TYR A 253 2.61 -3.97 13.10
C TYR A 253 3.44 -4.88 14.01
N GLN A 254 4.73 -4.98 13.69
CA GLN A 254 5.74 -5.55 14.56
C GLN A 254 6.80 -4.50 14.86
N LEU A 255 7.01 -4.20 16.14
CA LEU A 255 7.95 -3.17 16.60
C LEU A 255 9.18 -3.83 17.26
N PRO A 256 10.41 -3.41 16.95
CA PRO A 256 11.58 -3.73 17.77
C PRO A 256 11.33 -3.44 19.26
N ALA A 257 11.87 -4.29 20.15
CA ALA A 257 11.64 -4.19 21.59
C ALA A 257 11.99 -2.81 22.18
N ALA A 258 13.03 -2.15 21.66
CA ALA A 258 13.45 -0.82 22.11
C ALA A 258 12.38 0.26 21.86
N ILE A 259 11.77 0.26 20.68
CA ILE A 259 10.70 1.20 20.30
C ILE A 259 9.43 0.90 21.08
N MET A 260 9.14 -0.39 21.30
CA MET A 260 7.98 -0.83 22.08
C MET A 260 7.99 -0.23 23.49
N GLY A 261 9.16 -0.17 24.14
CA GLY A 261 9.33 0.49 25.43
C GLY A 261 8.93 1.97 25.42
N ALA A 262 9.37 2.72 24.42
CA ALA A 262 9.06 4.14 24.29
C ALA A 262 7.58 4.39 23.93
N VAL A 263 6.98 3.55 23.09
CA VAL A 263 5.54 3.57 22.77
C VAL A 263 4.69 3.36 24.02
N MET A 264 5.01 2.36 24.84
CA MET A 264 4.29 2.11 26.10
C MET A 264 4.40 3.32 27.06
N SER A 265 5.60 3.89 27.20
CA SER A 265 5.81 5.09 28.03
C SER A 265 5.00 6.29 27.53
N ARG A 266 4.94 6.50 26.21
CA ARG A 266 4.14 7.57 25.61
C ARG A 266 2.64 7.38 25.84
N LEU A 267 2.14 6.15 25.71
CA LEU A 267 0.74 5.83 26.03
C LEU A 267 0.44 6.06 27.51
N LYS A 268 1.37 5.71 28.42
CA LYS A 268 1.25 6.04 29.84
C LYS A 268 1.16 7.55 30.08
N ILE A 269 1.98 8.35 29.41
CA ILE A 269 1.90 9.83 29.47
C ILE A 269 0.53 10.33 29.03
N LEU A 270 0.05 9.87 27.86
CA LEU A 270 -1.25 10.29 27.33
C LEU A 270 -2.41 9.91 28.25
N GLY A 271 -2.32 8.75 28.89
CA GLY A 271 -3.29 8.25 29.87
C GLY A 271 -3.13 8.83 31.28
N ARG A 272 -2.17 9.74 31.51
CA ARG A 272 -1.81 10.30 32.83
C ARG A 272 -1.45 9.25 33.89
N MET A 273 -0.79 8.18 33.46
CA MET A 273 -0.32 7.07 34.30
C MET A 273 1.13 7.28 34.74
N ASN A 274 1.57 6.52 35.76
CA ASN A 274 2.94 6.54 36.23
C ASN A 274 3.85 5.72 35.27
N ILE A 275 4.76 6.41 34.59
CA ILE A 275 5.70 5.84 33.62
C ILE A 275 6.71 4.90 34.29
N ILE A 276 7.14 5.26 35.51
CA ILE A 276 8.17 4.55 36.26
C ILE A 276 7.62 3.21 36.78
N GLU A 277 6.36 3.18 37.21
CA GLU A 277 5.74 1.95 37.71
C GLU A 277 5.37 1.00 36.56
N LYS A 278 5.92 -0.21 36.61
CA LYS A 278 5.74 -1.28 35.60
C LYS A 278 5.25 -2.59 36.19
N ARG A 279 5.20 -2.73 37.51
CA ARG A 279 4.90 -3.98 38.23
C ARG A 279 3.44 -4.14 38.58
N LEU A 280 2.66 -3.05 38.52
CA LEU A 280 1.24 -3.04 38.84
C LEU A 280 0.42 -2.67 37.60
N PRO A 281 -0.78 -3.26 37.44
CA PRO A 281 -1.74 -2.79 36.44
C PRO A 281 -2.09 -1.32 36.66
N GLN A 282 -2.29 -0.58 35.57
CA GLN A 282 -2.71 0.82 35.61
C GLN A 282 -3.76 1.08 34.54
N ASP A 283 -4.74 1.90 34.90
CA ASP A 283 -5.80 2.35 34.00
C ASP A 283 -5.74 3.87 33.81
N GLY A 284 -6.04 4.31 32.61
CA GLY A 284 -6.05 5.69 32.20
C GLY A 284 -7.09 5.95 31.12
N ARG A 285 -7.22 7.22 30.76
CA ARG A 285 -8.09 7.65 29.65
C ARG A 285 -7.36 8.63 28.77
N ILE A 286 -7.53 8.48 27.46
CA ILE A 286 -6.98 9.39 26.47
C ILE A 286 -8.15 10.09 25.80
N LYS A 287 -8.13 11.41 25.83
CA LYS A 287 -9.01 12.25 25.01
C LYS A 287 -8.21 12.76 23.82
N THR A 288 -8.63 12.41 22.62
CA THR A 288 -8.01 12.85 21.37
C THR A 288 -9.09 13.33 20.39
N GLN A 289 -8.67 13.97 19.30
CA GLN A 289 -9.57 14.40 18.23
C GLN A 289 -9.15 13.72 16.93
N SER A 290 -10.14 13.21 16.19
CA SER A 290 -9.95 12.72 14.82
C SER A 290 -9.55 13.86 13.90
N ALA A 291 -8.95 13.54 12.75
CA ALA A 291 -8.71 14.49 11.65
C ALA A 291 -9.96 15.29 11.22
N GLN A 292 -11.16 14.74 11.44
CA GLN A 292 -12.45 15.37 11.18
C GLN A 292 -13.02 16.15 12.38
N LYS A 293 -12.20 16.48 13.40
CA LYS A 293 -12.57 17.16 14.66
C LYS A 293 -13.61 16.44 15.53
N LYS A 294 -13.81 15.13 15.31
CA LYS A 294 -14.65 14.32 16.20
C LYS A 294 -13.86 13.98 17.47
N GLU A 295 -14.42 14.24 18.64
CA GLU A 295 -13.81 13.81 19.91
C GLU A 295 -13.84 12.29 20.03
N ILE A 296 -12.71 11.72 20.43
CA ILE A 296 -12.51 10.30 20.68
C ILE A 296 -12.02 10.14 22.11
N GLU A 297 -12.74 9.36 22.90
CA GLU A 297 -12.30 8.93 24.25
C GLU A 297 -11.91 7.46 24.18
N LEU A 298 -10.64 7.18 24.49
CA LEU A 298 -10.09 5.83 24.57
C LEU A 298 -9.89 5.47 26.04
N ARG A 299 -10.24 4.24 26.40
CA ARG A 299 -9.83 3.62 27.66
C ARG A 299 -8.50 2.94 27.43
N LEU A 300 -7.53 3.20 28.31
CA LEU A 300 -6.22 2.62 28.24
C LEU A 300 -5.96 1.82 29.51
N SER A 301 -5.58 0.56 29.37
CA SER A 301 -5.21 -0.31 30.47
C SER A 301 -3.84 -0.91 30.19
N THR A 302 -3.02 -1.02 31.22
CA THR A 302 -1.69 -1.64 31.16
C THR A 302 -1.59 -2.76 32.18
N MET A 303 -0.91 -3.84 31.83
CA MET A 303 -0.69 -5.00 32.70
C MET A 303 0.77 -5.43 32.57
N PRO A 304 1.46 -5.78 33.69
CA PRO A 304 2.82 -6.31 33.63
C PRO A 304 2.86 -7.63 32.86
N THR A 305 3.83 -7.76 31.96
CA THR A 305 4.14 -9.00 31.24
C THR A 305 5.62 -9.36 31.39
N ALA A 306 6.01 -10.54 30.91
CA ALA A 306 7.39 -11.02 31.03
C ALA A 306 8.44 -10.16 30.30
N PHE A 307 8.03 -9.38 29.29
CA PHE A 307 8.94 -8.56 28.46
C PHE A 307 8.58 -7.07 28.43
N GLY A 308 7.70 -6.65 29.34
CA GLY A 308 7.23 -5.27 29.45
C GLY A 308 6.08 -5.14 30.43
#